data_AF-X0YAW2-F1
#
_entry.id   AF-X0YAW2-F1
#
_cell.length_a   1.000
_cell.length_b   1.000
_cell.length_c   1.000
_cell.angle_alpha   90.00
_cell.angle_beta   90.00
_cell.angle_gamma   90.00
#
_symmetry.space_group_name_H-M   'P 1'
#
loop_
_entity.id
_entity.type
_entity.pdbx_description
1 polymer ?
#
loop_
_entity_poly.entity_id
_entity_poly.type
_entity_poly.pdbx_seq_one_letter_code
_entity_poly.pdbx_strand_id
1 'polypeptide(L)'
;VGGGSDQWAMQVKGLEMPGYEPRSLKTTALGLAVASRGACHNRSAAYQADVSELVDRFKAEESRGRLVSEGEDQEAVLDSLALCKFIRGCFTDIYAETADIYNLITGVDLTAEALRGAG
;
A
#
# COMPACT_ATOMS: atom_id res chain seq x y z
N VAL A 1 30.41 10.85 -1.38
CA VAL A 1 30.65 12.05 -0.55
C VAL A 1 31.43 11.69 0.72
N GLY A 2 31.03 10.66 1.47
CA GLY A 2 31.79 10.19 2.65
C GLY A 2 31.53 11.05 3.89
N GLY A 3 32.27 10.79 4.99
CA GLY A 3 32.20 11.63 6.20
C GLY A 3 30.87 11.59 6.95
N GLY A 4 30.14 10.46 6.91
CA GLY A 4 28.84 10.33 7.59
C GLY A 4 27.66 10.95 6.83
N SER A 5 27.83 11.27 5.55
CA SER A 5 26.77 11.85 4.71
C SER A 5 25.51 10.96 4.59
N ASP A 6 25.65 9.65 4.82
CA ASP A 6 24.56 8.67 4.85
C ASP A 6 23.49 8.98 5.90
N GLN A 7 23.85 9.63 7.01
CA GLN A 7 22.89 10.06 8.05
C GLN A 7 21.89 11.12 7.56
N TRP A 8 22.19 11.76 6.42
CA TRP A 8 21.34 12.77 5.78
C TRP A 8 20.59 12.24 4.57
N ALA A 9 20.83 10.97 4.19
CA ALA A 9 20.19 10.30 3.08
C ALA A 9 19.00 9.48 3.57
N MET A 10 17.83 10.12 3.68
CA MET A 10 16.60 9.46 4.14
C MET A 10 16.10 8.47 3.08
N GLN A 11 16.28 7.18 3.33
CA GLN A 11 15.90 6.11 2.39
C GLN A 11 15.51 4.82 3.12
N VAL A 12 14.79 3.94 2.42
CA VAL A 12 14.68 2.52 2.77
C VAL A 12 15.07 1.68 1.55
N LYS A 13 15.99 0.73 1.74
CA LYS A 13 16.54 -0.15 0.67
C LYS A 13 17.10 0.61 -0.53
N GLY A 14 17.64 1.80 -0.31
CA GLY A 14 18.23 2.66 -1.34
C GLY A 14 17.22 3.53 -2.10
N LEU A 15 15.92 3.44 -1.82
CA LEU A 15 14.89 4.31 -2.39
C LEU A 15 14.60 5.47 -1.43
N GLU A 16 14.57 6.69 -1.95
CA GLU A 16 14.29 7.91 -1.21
C GLU A 16 12.94 7.88 -0.49
N MET A 17 12.88 8.47 0.71
CA MET A 17 11.64 8.58 1.46
C MET A 17 10.58 9.41 0.71
N PRO A 18 9.31 9.00 0.73
CA PRO A 18 8.22 9.79 0.16
C PRO A 18 7.87 10.97 1.06
N GLY A 19 6.99 11.87 0.57
CA GLY A 19 6.53 13.07 1.29
C GLY A 19 5.61 12.80 2.50
N TYR A 20 5.87 11.75 3.28
CA TYR A 20 5.14 11.39 4.50
C TYR A 20 6.12 11.31 5.68
N GLU A 21 5.75 11.91 6.81
CA GLU A 21 6.56 11.91 8.03
C GLU A 21 6.27 10.66 8.89
N PRO A 22 7.15 9.63 8.91
CA PRO A 22 6.89 8.37 9.60
C PRO A 22 6.82 8.51 11.13
N ARG A 23 7.39 9.58 11.72
CA ARG A 23 7.29 9.81 13.16
C ARG A 23 5.84 10.03 13.61
N SER A 24 4.99 10.59 12.75
CA SER A 24 3.57 10.84 13.01
C SER A 24 2.60 9.84 12.34
N LEU A 25 3.12 8.84 11.61
CA LEU A 25 2.33 7.92 10.79
C LEU A 25 2.86 6.49 10.98
N LYS A 26 2.48 5.82 12.08
CA LYS A 26 3.08 4.53 12.45
C LYS A 26 2.78 3.40 11.47
N THR A 27 1.61 3.38 10.84
CA THR A 27 1.26 2.36 9.85
C THR A 27 2.08 2.55 8.57
N THR A 28 2.24 3.81 8.14
CA THR A 28 3.11 4.22 7.03
C THR A 28 4.56 3.83 7.30
N ALA A 29 5.07 4.10 8.51
CA ALA A 29 6.43 3.74 8.88
C ALA A 29 6.69 2.23 8.71
N LEU A 30 5.76 1.39 9.14
CA LEU A 30 5.82 -0.05 8.92
C LEU A 30 5.79 -0.40 7.42
N GLY A 31 4.84 0.17 6.67
CA GLY A 31 4.74 -0.03 5.21
C GLY A 31 6.02 0.33 4.46
N LEU A 32 6.65 1.45 4.78
CA LEU A 32 7.92 1.85 4.17
C LEU A 32 9.06 0.90 4.52
N ALA A 33 9.10 0.37 5.74
CA ALA A 33 10.13 -0.56 6.19
C ALA A 33 10.05 -1.92 5.45
N VAL A 34 8.84 -2.45 5.25
CA VAL A 34 8.64 -3.78 4.65
C VAL A 34 8.56 -3.76 3.13
N ALA A 35 8.16 -2.64 2.51
CA ALA A 35 7.96 -2.54 1.06
C ALA A 35 9.11 -3.13 0.24
N SER A 36 8.75 -3.96 -0.75
CA SER A 36 9.68 -4.78 -1.53
C SER A 36 10.73 -3.97 -2.30
N ARG A 37 10.36 -2.78 -2.78
CA ARG A 37 11.23 -1.91 -3.59
C ARG A 37 11.84 -0.73 -2.83
N GLY A 38 11.76 -0.71 -1.50
CA GLY A 38 12.19 0.41 -0.67
C GLY A 38 11.07 1.37 -0.30
N ALA A 39 11.40 2.58 0.17
CA ALA A 39 10.45 3.53 0.75
C ALA A 39 9.37 4.03 -0.22
N CYS A 40 8.34 3.23 -0.47
CA CYS A 40 7.31 3.53 -1.45
C CYS A 40 5.92 3.55 -0.82
N HIS A 41 5.34 4.74 -0.67
CA HIS A 41 3.98 4.91 -0.16
C HIS A 41 2.92 4.23 -1.06
N ASN A 42 3.20 4.12 -2.36
CA ASN A 42 2.26 3.56 -3.34
C ASN A 42 2.29 2.02 -3.40
N ARG A 43 3.20 1.34 -2.68
CA ARG A 43 3.23 -0.13 -2.64
C ARG A 43 2.21 -0.69 -1.64
N SER A 44 1.92 0.03 -0.55
CA SER A 44 1.02 -0.40 0.52
C SER A 44 -0.18 0.51 0.78
N ALA A 45 -0.12 1.77 0.36
CA ALA A 45 -1.09 2.81 0.73
C ALA A 45 -1.33 2.94 2.25
N ALA A 46 -0.40 2.47 3.10
CA ALA A 46 -0.55 2.40 4.55
C ALA A 46 -0.85 3.75 5.23
N TYR A 47 -0.51 4.86 4.57
CA TYR A 47 -0.86 6.21 5.03
C TYR A 47 -2.36 6.45 5.12
N GLN A 48 -3.17 5.74 4.32
CA GLN A 48 -4.63 5.87 4.34
C GLN A 48 -5.18 5.48 5.71
N ALA A 49 -4.65 4.43 6.34
CA ALA A 49 -5.02 4.07 7.70
C ALA A 49 -4.67 5.21 8.67
N ASP A 50 -3.43 5.72 8.63
CA ASP A 50 -2.98 6.76 9.56
C ASP A 50 -3.71 8.11 9.43
N VAL A 51 -4.25 8.46 8.26
CA VAL A 51 -5.02 9.70 8.06
C VAL A 51 -6.53 9.51 8.25
N SER A 52 -6.97 8.28 8.49
CA SER A 52 -8.37 7.94 8.77
C SER A 52 -8.62 7.89 10.28
N GLU A 53 -9.87 7.59 10.67
CA GLU A 53 -10.25 7.35 12.06
C GLU A 53 -10.00 5.90 12.51
N LEU A 54 -9.46 5.03 11.64
CA LEU A 54 -9.25 3.60 11.93
C LEU A 54 -8.19 3.36 13.01
N VAL A 55 -7.25 4.28 13.18
CA VAL A 55 -6.07 4.09 14.03
C VAL A 55 -5.64 5.38 14.72
N ASP A 56 -5.04 5.25 15.91
CA ASP A 56 -4.24 6.34 16.48
C ASP A 56 -2.88 6.38 15.76
N ARG A 57 -2.73 7.32 14.84
CA ARG A 57 -1.52 7.49 14.00
C ARG A 57 -0.22 7.69 14.78
N PHE A 58 -0.30 8.06 16.06
CA PHE A 58 0.86 8.26 16.92
C PHE A 58 1.27 7.00 17.69
N LYS A 59 0.44 5.94 17.68
CA LYS A 59 0.70 4.68 18.38
C LYS A 59 0.99 3.55 17.41
N ALA A 60 1.99 2.74 17.77
CA ALA A 60 2.25 1.47 17.13
C ALA A 60 1.46 0.39 17.88
N GLU A 61 0.58 -0.31 17.16
CA GLU A 61 -0.32 -1.34 17.71
C GLU A 61 -0.11 -2.64 16.93
N GLU A 62 -0.38 -3.79 17.55
CA GLU A 62 -0.23 -5.13 16.92
C GLU A 62 -1.01 -5.26 15.60
N SER A 63 -2.14 -4.55 15.47
CA SER A 63 -2.99 -4.59 14.28
C SER A 63 -2.36 -3.98 13.03
N ARG A 64 -1.26 -3.21 13.14
CA ARG A 64 -0.65 -2.51 11.99
C ARG A 64 -0.15 -3.47 10.92
N GLY A 65 0.38 -4.63 11.31
CA GLY A 65 0.90 -5.62 10.35
C GLY A 65 -0.17 -6.06 9.36
N ARG A 66 -1.38 -6.35 9.85
CA ARG A 66 -2.51 -6.75 9.00
C ARG A 66 -2.93 -5.64 8.04
N LEU A 67 -3.05 -4.39 8.53
CA LEU A 67 -3.42 -3.25 7.68
C LEU A 67 -2.41 -3.01 6.56
N VAL A 68 -1.11 -3.16 6.84
CA VAL A 68 -0.06 -3.02 5.83
C VAL A 68 -0.13 -4.15 4.82
N SER A 69 -0.26 -5.41 5.27
CA SER A 69 -0.37 -6.57 4.37
C SER A 69 -1.57 -6.44 3.44
N GLU A 70 -2.77 -6.22 3.98
CA GLU A 70 -4.00 -6.10 3.20
C GLU A 70 -3.93 -4.93 2.20
N GLY A 71 -3.29 -3.83 2.59
CA GLY A 71 -3.04 -2.70 1.71
C GLY A 71 -2.04 -3.02 0.60
N GLU A 72 -0.96 -3.76 0.89
CA GLU A 72 -0.02 -4.22 -0.14
C GLU A 72 -0.71 -5.16 -1.14
N ASP A 73 -1.50 -6.12 -0.69
CA ASP A 73 -2.19 -7.08 -1.55
C ASP A 73 -3.19 -6.36 -2.48
N GLN A 74 -3.99 -5.43 -1.93
CA GLN A 74 -4.93 -4.62 -2.71
C GLN A 74 -4.22 -3.75 -3.77
N GLU A 75 -3.12 -3.10 -3.39
CA GLU A 75 -2.38 -2.22 -4.29
C GLU A 75 -1.62 -3.02 -5.36
N ALA A 76 -1.27 -4.30 -5.10
CA ALA A 76 -0.72 -5.22 -6.10
C ALA A 76 -1.78 -5.65 -7.14
N VAL A 77 -3.01 -5.89 -6.70
CA VAL A 77 -4.15 -6.16 -7.61
C VAL A 77 -4.37 -4.97 -8.55
N LEU A 78 -4.43 -3.75 -8.02
CA LEU A 78 -4.62 -2.55 -8.85
C LEU A 78 -3.49 -2.35 -9.87
N ASP A 79 -2.23 -2.55 -9.44
CA ASP A 79 -1.07 -2.47 -10.34
C ASP A 79 -1.15 -3.54 -11.45
N SER A 80 -1.59 -4.76 -11.12
CA SER A 80 -1.69 -5.89 -12.06
C SER A 80 -2.81 -5.69 -13.09
N LEU A 81 -3.91 -5.07 -12.68
CA LEU A 81 -5.03 -4.70 -13.56
C LEU A 81 -4.80 -3.40 -14.34
N ALA A 82 -3.63 -2.77 -14.16
CA ALA A 82 -3.29 -1.45 -14.73
C ALA A 82 -4.33 -0.35 -14.39
N LEU A 83 -4.95 -0.45 -13.21
CA LEU A 83 -5.92 0.53 -12.72
C LEU A 83 -5.20 1.64 -11.94
N CYS A 84 -5.52 2.90 -12.28
CA CYS A 84 -4.94 4.04 -11.61
C CYS A 84 -5.35 4.06 -10.13
N LYS A 85 -4.39 4.02 -9.23
CA LYS A 85 -4.62 4.00 -7.77
C LYS A 85 -5.41 5.18 -7.21
N PHE A 86 -5.58 6.27 -7.96
CA PHE A 86 -6.47 7.36 -7.56
C PHE A 86 -7.96 7.01 -7.63
N ILE A 87 -8.36 5.95 -8.34
CA ILE A 87 -9.77 5.51 -8.40
C ILE A 87 -10.14 4.53 -7.29
N ARG A 88 -9.20 4.13 -6.41
CA ARG A 88 -9.47 3.13 -5.35
C ARG A 88 -10.62 3.53 -4.41
N GLY A 89 -10.82 4.84 -4.20
CA GLY A 89 -11.92 5.37 -3.40
C GLY A 89 -13.26 5.45 -4.14
N CYS A 90 -13.32 5.08 -5.41
CA CYS A 90 -14.54 5.03 -6.20
C CYS A 90 -15.26 3.67 -6.10
N PHE A 91 -14.58 2.64 -5.59
CA PHE A 91 -15.16 1.32 -5.40
C PHE A 91 -15.78 1.20 -4.01
N THR A 92 -16.92 0.52 -3.93
CA THR A 92 -17.53 0.08 -2.67
C THR A 92 -16.92 -1.26 -2.24
N ASP A 93 -16.77 -2.19 -3.19
CA ASP A 93 -16.01 -3.44 -3.02
C ASP A 93 -15.00 -3.55 -4.16
N ILE A 94 -13.75 -3.20 -3.86
CA ILE A 94 -12.68 -3.16 -4.84
C ILE A 94 -12.45 -4.52 -5.50
N TYR A 95 -12.61 -5.64 -4.79
CA TYR A 95 -12.32 -6.95 -5.36
C TYR A 95 -13.47 -7.46 -6.23
N ALA A 96 -14.72 -7.24 -5.80
CA ALA A 96 -15.88 -7.60 -6.62
C ALA A 96 -15.94 -6.77 -7.90
N GLU A 97 -15.85 -5.44 -7.77
CA GLU A 97 -16.01 -4.54 -8.91
C GLU A 97 -14.84 -4.66 -9.90
N THR A 98 -13.61 -4.88 -9.43
CA THR A 98 -12.47 -5.07 -10.35
C THR A 98 -12.43 -6.46 -10.98
N ALA A 99 -12.95 -7.49 -10.33
CA ALA A 99 -13.16 -8.80 -10.95
C ALA A 99 -14.21 -8.70 -12.07
N ASP A 100 -15.33 -8.00 -11.85
CA ASP A 100 -16.34 -7.77 -12.88
C ASP A 100 -15.76 -7.02 -14.08
N ILE A 101 -14.98 -5.97 -13.85
CA ILE A 101 -14.28 -5.24 -14.92
C ILE A 101 -13.36 -6.18 -15.70
N TYR A 102 -12.55 -6.99 -15.01
CA TYR A 102 -11.63 -7.94 -15.64
C TYR A 102 -12.38 -8.98 -16.49
N ASN A 103 -13.48 -9.52 -15.97
CA ASN A 103 -14.31 -10.51 -16.66
C ASN A 103 -14.96 -9.91 -17.92
N LEU A 104 -15.48 -8.68 -17.84
CA LEU A 104 -16.07 -7.97 -18.98
C LEU A 104 -15.07 -7.71 -20.11
N ILE A 105 -13.80 -7.48 -19.78
CA ILE A 105 -12.75 -7.20 -20.76
C ILE A 105 -12.19 -8.49 -21.37
N THR A 106 -11.97 -9.52 -20.56
CA THR A 106 -11.19 -10.71 -20.94
C THR A 106 -12.04 -11.94 -21.25
N GLY A 107 -13.28 -12.00 -20.74
CA GLY A 107 -14.12 -13.19 -20.77
C GLY A 107 -13.68 -14.31 -19.82
N VAL A 108 -12.70 -14.08 -18.96
CA VAL A 108 -12.29 -15.01 -17.89
C VAL A 108 -13.36 -15.01 -16.80
N ASP A 109 -13.59 -16.15 -16.16
CA ASP A 109 -14.43 -16.26 -14.96
C ASP A 109 -13.57 -16.12 -13.70
N LEU A 110 -13.27 -14.88 -13.32
CA LEU A 110 -12.51 -14.56 -12.11
C LEU A 110 -13.45 -14.13 -11.00
N THR A 111 -13.28 -14.71 -9.81
CA THR A 111 -14.04 -14.32 -8.61
C THR A 111 -13.28 -13.29 -7.77
N ALA A 112 -14.01 -12.50 -6.98
CA ALA A 112 -13.41 -11.56 -6.02
C ALA A 112 -12.44 -12.25 -5.03
N GLU A 113 -12.80 -13.45 -4.56
CA GLU A 113 -11.97 -14.25 -3.65
C GLU A 113 -10.66 -14.69 -4.32
N ALA A 114 -10.74 -15.15 -5.57
CA ALA A 114 -9.57 -15.53 -6.34
C ALA A 114 -8.66 -14.32 -6.62
N LEU A 115 -9.25 -13.17 -6.94
CA LEU A 115 -8.50 -11.93 -7.15
C LEU A 115 -7.84 -11.43 -5.86
N ARG A 116 -8.53 -11.53 -4.71
CA ARG A 116 -7.96 -11.23 -3.39
C ARG A 116 -6.77 -12.12 -3.07
N GLY A 117 -6.84 -13.41 -3.38
CA GLY A 117 -5.74 -14.35 -3.17
C GLY A 117 -4.57 -14.18 -4.14
N ALA A 118 -4.71 -13.37 -5.19
CA ALA A 118 -3.65 -13.08 -6.16
C ALA A 118 -2.79 -11.86 -5.81
N GLY A 119 -3.26 -11.01 -4.88
CA GLY A 119 -2.48 -9.90 -4.31
C GLY A 119 -1.40 -10.43 -3.38
#